data_AF-W1VJU3-F1
#
_entry.id   AF-W1VJU3-F1
#
_cell.length_a   1.000
_cell.length_b   1.000
_cell.length_c   1.000
_cell.angle_alpha   90.00
_cell.angle_beta   90.00
_cell.angle_gamma   90.00
#
_symmetry.space_group_name_H-M   'P 1'
#
loop_
_entity.id
_entity.type
_entity.pdbx_description
1 polymer ?
#
loop_
_entity_poly.entity_id
_entity_poly.type
_entity_poly.pdbx_seq_one_letter_code
_entity_poly.pdbx_strand_id
1 'polypeptide(L)'
;LELDIRDELAGPPSPSPVPAQGREDYEGRRLRNHMVNLATLDLVHEGVVSSLAVTADDTAYYSAGSAEQYWIGHWRRALPSLRNMLMYPGADEVGATMTARALVAGAHQPAIAVHCADEEGMLRIPSYENVPLSISVEAQIRACDALPSSGDDADIHLVVHAPGPVNDDWWGSTPEPEPEAAALTASLVRELLASGKRVALADVRYTNGADPVLVEDLLAAGTFWSLSAYGGWNTAGNTIGAVLATAVAEYVGSERGELRERARDIALWTRLLDDYLYQTRIRTEYYRSTGGQTAVIEDASALAGLEAEVAEQMRAFIATHPQAPQVELVSARLPWQRPFEVAVTLR
;
A
#
# COMPACT_ATOMS: atom_id res chain seq x y z
N LEU A 1 21.42 5.95 9.16
CA LEU A 1 21.67 7.40 9.26
C LEU A 1 22.63 7.62 10.42
N GLU A 2 23.92 7.74 10.19
CA GLU A 2 24.76 8.43 11.18
C GLU A 2 24.48 9.91 10.96
N LEU A 3 23.67 10.54 11.82
CA LEU A 3 23.60 12.00 11.84
C LEU A 3 24.95 12.47 12.38
N ASP A 4 25.77 13.05 11.51
CA ASP A 4 27.05 13.64 11.87
C ASP A 4 26.78 14.86 12.77
N ILE A 5 26.97 14.70 14.09
CA ILE A 5 26.75 15.73 15.13
C ILE A 5 27.69 16.96 14.94
N ARG A 6 28.51 16.98 13.89
CA ARG A 6 29.40 18.11 13.54
C ARG A 6 28.67 19.40 13.16
N ASP A 7 27.36 19.37 12.93
CA ASP A 7 26.58 20.59 12.62
C ASP A 7 26.57 21.63 13.74
N GLU A 8 26.90 21.28 15.00
CA GLU A 8 27.03 22.26 16.09
C GLU A 8 28.26 23.19 15.94
N LEU A 9 29.15 22.93 14.99
CA LEU A 9 30.29 23.80 14.65
C LEU A 9 30.14 24.51 13.30
N ALA A 10 29.07 24.25 12.55
CA ALA A 10 28.73 25.01 11.36
C ALA A 10 27.95 26.25 11.78
N GLY A 11 28.24 27.40 11.16
CA GLY A 11 27.50 28.64 11.41
C GLY A 11 26.00 28.53 11.11
N PRO A 12 25.23 29.63 11.22
CA PRO A 12 23.79 29.58 10.94
C PRO A 12 23.53 28.93 9.58
N PRO A 13 22.48 28.10 9.46
CA PRO A 13 22.19 27.37 8.23
C PRO A 13 22.10 28.35 7.06
N SER A 14 22.57 27.90 5.88
CA SER A 14 22.47 28.67 4.65
C SER A 14 21.04 29.19 4.45
N PRO A 15 20.87 30.45 3.99
CA PRO A 15 19.55 31.03 3.81
C PRO A 15 18.71 30.19 2.86
N SER A 16 17.57 29.70 3.35
CA SER A 16 16.58 28.98 2.54
C SER A 16 15.79 29.98 1.68
N PRO A 17 15.49 29.66 0.41
CA PRO A 17 14.60 30.47 -0.42
C PRO A 17 13.13 30.41 0.07
N VAL A 18 12.80 29.50 0.99
CA VAL A 18 11.45 29.35 1.54
C VAL A 18 11.18 30.45 2.58
N PRO A 19 10.04 31.19 2.48
CA PRO A 19 9.68 32.24 3.43
C PRO A 19 9.72 31.77 4.89
N ALA A 20 10.24 32.61 5.79
CA ALA A 20 10.43 32.27 7.20
C ALA A 20 9.13 31.78 7.87
N GLN A 21 8.00 32.47 7.63
CA GLN A 21 6.70 32.08 8.17
C GLN A 21 6.26 30.69 7.72
N GLY A 22 6.51 30.32 6.45
CA GLY A 22 6.17 28.99 5.94
C GLY A 22 7.03 27.90 6.58
N ARG A 23 8.33 28.18 6.81
CA ARG A 23 9.22 27.27 7.53
C ARG A 23 8.80 27.11 8.99
N GLU A 24 8.49 28.19 9.69
CA GLU A 24 8.03 28.15 11.08
C GLU A 24 6.70 27.40 11.25
N ASP A 25 5.74 27.59 10.34
CA ASP A 25 4.48 26.83 10.38
C ASP A 25 4.72 25.33 10.16
N TYR A 26 5.49 24.97 9.13
CA TYR A 26 5.81 23.57 8.83
C TYR A 26 6.56 22.91 10.00
N GLU A 27 7.66 23.49 10.45
CA GLU A 27 8.46 22.94 11.56
C GLU A 27 7.70 22.93 12.88
N GLY A 28 6.83 23.93 13.12
CA GLY A 28 5.95 23.95 14.29
C GLY A 28 4.96 22.78 14.31
N ARG A 29 4.44 22.36 13.14
CA ARG A 29 3.62 21.14 13.02
C ARG A 29 4.45 19.88 13.23
N ARG A 30 5.68 19.82 12.67
CA ARG A 30 6.60 18.70 12.88
C ARG A 30 6.99 18.53 14.36
N LEU A 31 7.28 19.62 15.06
CA LEU A 31 7.54 19.61 16.50
C LEU A 31 6.34 19.08 17.29
N ARG A 32 5.12 19.53 16.95
CA ARG A 32 3.90 19.01 17.59
C ARG A 32 3.74 17.50 17.37
N ASN A 33 3.94 17.02 16.14
CA ASN A 33 3.90 15.59 15.82
C ASN A 33 4.93 14.82 16.64
N HIS A 34 6.15 15.37 16.77
CA HIS A 34 7.21 14.75 17.56
C HIS A 34 6.85 14.62 19.03
N MET A 35 6.26 15.66 19.62
CA MET A 35 5.78 15.60 21.00
C MET A 35 4.69 14.54 21.20
N VAL A 36 3.75 14.42 20.25
CA VAL A 36 2.71 13.37 20.29
C VAL A 36 3.35 11.99 20.19
N ASN A 37 4.30 11.80 19.26
CA ASN A 37 5.03 10.55 19.10
C ASN A 37 5.80 10.17 20.37
N LEU A 38 6.49 11.11 21.03
CA LEU A 38 7.18 10.83 22.29
C LEU A 38 6.20 10.44 23.41
N ALA A 39 5.03 11.07 23.47
CA ALA A 39 4.00 10.70 24.44
C ALA A 39 3.45 9.28 24.18
N THR A 40 3.32 8.84 22.93
CA THR A 40 2.90 7.46 22.64
C THR A 40 3.97 6.44 22.98
N LEU A 41 5.26 6.78 22.87
CA LEU A 41 6.35 5.92 23.37
C LEU A 41 6.22 5.70 24.88
N ASP A 42 5.90 6.74 25.64
CA ASP A 42 5.72 6.65 27.09
C ASP A 42 4.56 5.71 27.45
N LEU A 43 3.42 5.79 26.73
CA LEU A 43 2.29 4.87 26.91
C LEU A 43 2.65 3.40 26.65
N VAL A 44 3.54 3.13 25.68
CA VAL A 44 4.07 1.77 25.45
C VAL A 44 5.02 1.37 26.57
N HIS A 45 5.87 2.27 27.03
CA HIS A 45 6.81 2.03 28.13
C HIS A 45 6.09 1.69 29.44
N GLU A 46 5.00 2.38 29.74
CA GLU A 46 4.12 2.14 30.90
C GLU A 46 3.24 0.89 30.75
N GLY A 47 3.21 0.27 29.56
CA GLY A 47 2.40 -0.92 29.28
C GLY A 47 0.90 -0.64 29.07
N VAL A 48 0.52 0.63 28.88
CA VAL A 48 -0.86 1.04 28.53
C VAL A 48 -1.20 0.64 27.10
N VAL A 49 -0.24 0.80 26.18
CA VAL A 49 -0.33 0.41 24.78
C VAL A 49 0.54 -0.81 24.52
N SER A 50 -0.06 -1.91 24.04
CA SER A 50 0.65 -3.18 23.81
C SER A 50 1.40 -3.26 22.48
N SER A 51 1.04 -2.41 21.50
CA SER A 51 1.68 -2.36 20.18
C SER A 51 1.55 -0.96 19.59
N LEU A 52 2.64 -0.49 18.98
CA LEU A 52 2.73 0.82 18.35
C LEU A 52 3.49 0.69 17.02
N ALA A 53 2.90 1.27 15.98
CA ALA A 53 3.57 1.54 14.71
C ALA A 53 3.64 3.06 14.53
N VAL A 54 4.85 3.59 14.32
CA VAL A 54 5.06 4.99 13.95
C VAL A 54 5.30 5.03 12.45
N THR A 55 4.26 5.35 11.70
CA THR A 55 4.31 5.31 10.24
C THR A 55 4.60 6.66 9.60
N ALA A 56 4.92 6.68 8.31
CA ALA A 56 5.22 7.90 7.57
C ALA A 56 4.39 7.96 6.29
N ASP A 57 3.54 8.97 6.21
CA ASP A 57 2.74 9.32 5.03
C ASP A 57 3.55 10.19 4.08
N ASP A 58 3.44 9.95 2.76
CA ASP A 58 4.10 10.69 1.67
C ASP A 58 5.50 11.21 2.02
N THR A 59 6.46 10.30 2.18
CA THR A 59 7.80 10.62 2.69
C THR A 59 8.88 10.49 1.61
N ALA A 60 10.13 10.75 1.98
CA ALA A 60 11.29 10.57 1.14
C ALA A 60 12.51 10.21 1.99
N TYR A 61 13.52 9.58 1.41
CA TYR A 61 14.74 9.20 2.12
C TYR A 61 15.34 10.37 2.93
N TYR A 62 15.38 11.56 2.34
CA TYR A 62 15.70 12.81 3.04
C TYR A 62 14.45 13.68 3.20
N SER A 63 13.73 13.46 4.30
CA SER A 63 12.54 14.24 4.66
C SER A 63 12.52 14.55 6.16
N ALA A 64 11.68 15.51 6.57
CA ALA A 64 11.44 15.76 7.99
C ALA A 64 10.80 14.54 8.70
N GLY A 65 10.04 13.71 7.96
CA GLY A 65 9.53 12.42 8.41
C GLY A 65 10.66 11.45 8.76
N SER A 66 11.63 11.31 7.86
CA SER A 66 12.79 10.45 8.03
C SER A 66 13.71 10.90 9.17
N ALA A 67 13.91 12.22 9.32
CA ALA A 67 14.63 12.77 10.47
C ALA A 67 13.92 12.45 11.80
N GLU A 68 12.60 12.59 11.84
CA GLU A 68 11.81 12.28 13.04
C GLU A 68 11.87 10.79 13.40
N GLN A 69 11.67 9.89 12.43
CA GLN A 69 11.80 8.45 12.64
C GLN A 69 13.20 8.07 13.13
N TYR A 70 14.25 8.77 12.66
CA TYR A 70 15.60 8.57 13.16
C TYR A 70 15.73 8.94 14.65
N TRP A 71 15.19 10.09 15.06
CA TRP A 71 15.19 10.53 16.47
C TRP A 71 14.38 9.59 17.35
N ILE A 72 13.18 9.19 16.93
CA ILE A 72 12.35 8.20 17.63
C ILE A 72 13.08 6.85 17.72
N GLY A 73 13.78 6.46 16.65
CA GLY A 73 14.56 5.24 16.60
C GLY A 73 15.68 5.15 17.64
N HIS A 74 16.18 6.29 18.14
CA HIS A 74 17.09 6.29 19.30
C HIS A 74 16.42 5.66 20.52
N TRP A 75 15.22 6.12 20.88
CA TRP A 75 14.47 5.62 22.04
C TRP A 75 14.09 4.15 21.89
N ARG A 76 13.68 3.73 20.68
CA ARG A 76 13.44 2.31 20.35
C ARG A 76 14.64 1.42 20.68
N ARG A 77 15.87 1.89 20.41
CA ARG A 77 17.11 1.15 20.71
C ARG A 77 17.50 1.22 22.19
N ALA A 78 17.28 2.36 22.83
CA ALA A 78 17.68 2.62 24.21
C ALA A 78 16.78 1.90 25.23
N LEU A 79 15.47 1.80 24.95
CA LEU A 79 14.48 1.29 25.90
C LEU A 79 14.00 -0.11 25.50
N PRO A 80 14.25 -1.16 26.33
CA PRO A 80 13.83 -2.53 26.01
C PRO A 80 12.33 -2.70 25.76
N SER A 81 11.48 -1.94 26.46
CA SER A 81 10.02 -1.96 26.29
C SER A 81 9.56 -1.54 24.89
N LEU A 82 10.37 -0.76 24.18
CA LEU A 82 10.03 -0.23 22.85
C LEU A 82 10.58 -1.10 21.70
N ARG A 83 11.31 -2.19 21.97
CA ARG A 83 12.00 -2.98 20.93
C ARG A 83 11.08 -3.48 19.82
N ASN A 84 9.84 -3.84 20.19
CA ASN A 84 8.83 -4.37 19.29
C ASN A 84 8.01 -3.29 18.57
N MET A 85 8.25 -2.01 18.86
CA MET A 85 7.65 -0.91 18.11
C MET A 85 8.10 -0.96 16.64
N LEU A 86 7.16 -0.75 15.74
CA LEU A 86 7.40 -0.72 14.31
C LEU A 86 7.57 0.72 13.82
N MET A 87 8.42 0.88 12.81
CA MET A 87 8.57 2.14 12.06
C MET A 87 8.73 1.76 10.60
N TYR A 88 7.83 2.24 9.76
CA TYR A 88 7.80 1.96 8.33
C TYR A 88 6.95 3.02 7.63
N PRO A 89 7.13 3.23 6.32
CA PRO A 89 6.31 4.17 5.57
C PRO A 89 4.98 3.53 5.10
N GLY A 90 3.94 4.35 4.98
CA GLY A 90 2.54 3.94 4.88
C GLY A 90 1.65 4.73 5.84
N ALA A 91 0.37 4.84 5.53
CA ALA A 91 -0.60 5.56 6.36
C ALA A 91 -2.01 5.00 6.22
N ASP A 92 -2.47 4.83 4.98
CA ASP A 92 -3.85 4.49 4.68
C ASP A 92 -4.19 3.04 5.03
N GLU A 93 -3.18 2.16 5.03
CA GLU A 93 -3.32 0.75 5.33
C GLU A 93 -3.25 0.42 6.83
N VAL A 94 -2.84 1.37 7.66
CA VAL A 94 -2.63 1.17 9.11
C VAL A 94 -3.91 0.67 9.79
N GLY A 95 -5.08 1.18 9.40
CA GLY A 95 -6.36 0.69 9.93
C GLY A 95 -6.63 -0.78 9.57
N ALA A 96 -6.28 -1.19 8.35
CA ALA A 96 -6.44 -2.57 7.89
C ALA A 96 -5.45 -3.51 8.59
N THR A 97 -4.18 -3.13 8.71
CA THR A 97 -3.15 -3.93 9.41
C THR A 97 -3.47 -4.10 10.90
N MET A 98 -3.97 -3.05 11.57
CA MET A 98 -4.46 -3.16 12.95
C MET A 98 -5.68 -4.08 13.08
N THR A 99 -6.57 -4.08 12.10
CA THR A 99 -7.72 -5.00 12.05
C THR A 99 -7.24 -6.44 11.88
N ALA A 100 -6.31 -6.71 10.96
CA ALA A 100 -5.70 -8.02 10.77
C ALA A 100 -5.04 -8.53 12.05
N ARG A 101 -4.25 -7.70 12.74
CA ARG A 101 -3.69 -8.02 14.06
C ARG A 101 -4.77 -8.37 15.09
N ALA A 102 -5.86 -7.62 15.13
CA ALA A 102 -6.95 -7.92 16.05
C ALA A 102 -7.65 -9.25 15.72
N LEU A 103 -7.71 -9.65 14.44
CA LEU A 103 -8.23 -10.96 14.03
C LEU A 103 -7.28 -12.09 14.44
N VAL A 104 -5.96 -11.89 14.29
CA VAL A 104 -4.94 -12.85 14.71
C VAL A 104 -4.95 -13.08 16.22
N ALA A 105 -5.36 -12.09 17.02
CA ALA A 105 -5.54 -12.27 18.45
C ALA A 105 -6.55 -13.41 18.73
N GLY A 106 -6.03 -14.55 19.21
CA GLY A 106 -6.82 -15.77 19.44
C GLY A 106 -6.86 -16.76 18.26
N ALA A 107 -6.05 -16.56 17.22
CA ALA A 107 -5.75 -17.53 16.16
C ALA A 107 -4.28 -17.96 16.22
N HIS A 108 -3.92 -18.93 15.36
CA HIS A 108 -2.50 -19.18 15.10
C HIS A 108 -1.90 -18.01 14.32
N GLN A 109 -0.66 -17.66 14.65
CA GLN A 109 0.07 -16.59 13.99
C GLN A 109 0.51 -17.07 12.60
N PRO A 110 0.04 -16.47 11.49
CA PRO A 110 0.40 -16.97 10.17
C PRO A 110 1.88 -16.72 9.86
N ALA A 111 2.51 -17.72 9.26
CA ALA A 111 3.82 -17.58 8.62
C ALA A 111 3.66 -17.05 7.19
N ILE A 112 4.43 -16.03 6.82
CA ILE A 112 4.36 -15.38 5.51
C ILE A 112 5.71 -15.52 4.80
N ALA A 113 5.72 -16.19 3.65
CA ALA A 113 6.87 -16.23 2.76
C ALA A 113 6.74 -15.13 1.69
N VAL A 114 7.82 -14.39 1.48
CA VAL A 114 7.88 -13.30 0.49
C VAL A 114 8.61 -13.78 -0.75
N HIS A 115 7.99 -13.54 -1.92
CA HIS A 115 8.50 -13.94 -3.22
C HIS A 115 8.56 -12.71 -4.13
N CYS A 116 9.66 -12.54 -4.84
CA CYS A 116 9.80 -11.47 -5.82
C CYS A 116 10.64 -11.96 -6.99
N ALA A 117 10.17 -11.75 -8.21
CA ALA A 117 10.93 -12.09 -9.42
C ALA A 117 12.10 -11.12 -9.67
N ASP A 118 12.02 -9.90 -9.14
CA ASP A 118 13.06 -8.86 -9.21
C ASP A 118 13.63 -8.59 -7.80
N GLU A 119 14.57 -9.45 -7.37
CA GLU A 119 15.19 -9.34 -6.05
C GLU A 119 15.89 -7.98 -5.82
N GLU A 120 16.45 -7.37 -6.87
CA GLU A 120 17.06 -6.05 -6.78
C GLU A 120 16.01 -4.96 -6.53
N GLY A 121 14.82 -5.10 -7.09
CA GLY A 121 13.66 -4.23 -6.82
C GLY A 121 13.30 -4.16 -5.34
N MET A 122 13.48 -5.25 -4.58
CA MET A 122 13.25 -5.28 -3.13
C MET A 122 14.23 -4.41 -2.33
N LEU A 123 15.37 -4.03 -2.92
CA LEU A 123 16.38 -3.17 -2.30
C LEU A 123 16.20 -1.69 -2.67
N ARG A 124 15.30 -1.38 -3.61
CA ARG A 124 15.00 0.00 -4.04
C ARG A 124 14.10 0.69 -3.01
N ILE A 125 14.20 2.02 -2.96
CA ILE A 125 13.31 2.89 -2.18
C ILE A 125 12.24 3.40 -3.16
N PRO A 126 10.98 2.95 -3.03
CA PRO A 126 9.91 3.41 -3.92
C PRO A 126 9.62 4.91 -3.77
N SER A 127 8.90 5.49 -4.72
CA SER A 127 8.36 6.84 -4.59
C SER A 127 7.53 6.98 -3.32
N TYR A 128 7.62 8.14 -2.67
CA TYR A 128 6.88 8.47 -1.44
C TYR A 128 7.25 7.61 -0.22
N GLU A 129 8.33 6.83 -0.31
CA GLU A 129 8.87 6.00 0.77
C GLU A 129 10.25 6.48 1.22
N ASN A 130 10.72 6.02 2.39
CA ASN A 130 12.02 6.39 2.94
C ASN A 130 12.91 5.21 3.35
N VAL A 131 12.49 3.98 3.10
CA VAL A 131 13.27 2.76 3.35
C VAL A 131 13.18 1.82 2.16
N PRO A 132 14.13 0.87 2.00
CA PRO A 132 14.03 -0.17 0.99
C PRO A 132 12.73 -0.98 1.14
N LEU A 133 12.15 -1.41 0.02
CA LEU A 133 10.89 -2.15 -0.01
C LEU A 133 10.89 -3.38 0.92
N SER A 134 11.99 -4.13 0.95
CA SER A 134 12.20 -5.28 1.84
C SER A 134 12.01 -4.96 3.33
N ILE A 135 12.43 -3.76 3.77
CA ILE A 135 12.25 -3.31 5.15
C ILE A 135 10.77 -3.01 5.43
N SER A 136 10.06 -2.37 4.49
CA SER A 136 8.61 -2.13 4.61
C SER A 136 7.82 -3.43 4.66
N VAL A 137 8.13 -4.39 3.77
CA VAL A 137 7.46 -5.70 3.74
C VAL A 137 7.63 -6.44 5.07
N GLU A 138 8.85 -6.53 5.61
CA GLU A 138 9.06 -7.21 6.90
C GLU A 138 8.30 -6.49 8.04
N ALA A 139 8.36 -5.15 8.07
CA ALA A 139 7.68 -4.37 9.09
C ALA A 139 6.16 -4.54 9.03
N GLN A 140 5.56 -4.57 7.83
CA GLN A 140 4.11 -4.69 7.66
C GLN A 140 3.59 -6.12 7.85
N ILE A 141 4.41 -7.16 7.59
CA ILE A 141 4.12 -8.53 8.03
C ILE A 141 3.94 -8.54 9.56
N ARG A 142 4.90 -7.95 10.29
CA ARG A 142 4.82 -7.83 11.75
C ARG A 142 3.66 -6.94 12.22
N ALA A 143 3.31 -5.90 11.45
CA ALA A 143 2.18 -5.01 11.78
C ALA A 143 0.83 -5.74 11.76
N CYS A 144 0.68 -6.73 10.88
CA CYS A 144 -0.48 -7.62 10.83
C CYS A 144 -0.46 -8.72 11.90
N ASP A 145 0.52 -8.69 12.81
CA ASP A 145 0.81 -9.75 13.78
C ASP A 145 1.10 -11.10 13.11
N ALA A 146 1.83 -11.10 11.99
CA ALA A 146 2.29 -12.30 11.29
C ALA A 146 3.81 -12.49 11.41
N LEU A 147 4.31 -13.67 11.06
CA LEU A 147 5.73 -14.03 11.13
C LEU A 147 6.36 -14.12 9.74
N PRO A 148 7.46 -13.39 9.46
CA PRO A 148 8.24 -13.63 8.25
C PRO A 148 8.80 -15.05 8.25
N SER A 149 8.69 -15.74 7.12
CA SER A 149 9.20 -17.10 6.92
C SER A 149 10.01 -17.19 5.63
N SER A 150 11.01 -18.06 5.63
CA SER A 150 11.76 -18.46 4.43
C SER A 150 11.41 -19.89 3.99
N GLY A 151 10.44 -20.52 4.64
CA GLY A 151 10.04 -21.90 4.40
C GLY A 151 8.95 -22.01 3.32
N ASP A 152 9.00 -23.11 2.56
CA ASP A 152 7.94 -23.47 1.61
C ASP A 152 6.63 -23.84 2.31
N ASP A 153 6.65 -24.09 3.62
CA ASP A 153 5.50 -24.44 4.47
C ASP A 153 4.79 -23.23 5.09
N ALA A 154 5.08 -22.01 4.60
CA ALA A 154 4.36 -20.81 5.01
C ALA A 154 2.84 -20.91 4.72
N ASP A 155 2.04 -20.28 5.60
CA ASP A 155 0.58 -20.23 5.48
C ASP A 155 0.09 -19.32 4.35
N ILE A 156 0.87 -18.27 4.06
CA ILE A 156 0.60 -17.25 3.05
C ILE A 156 1.88 -16.98 2.26
N HIS A 157 1.77 -16.95 0.94
CA HIS A 157 2.85 -16.57 0.03
C HIS A 157 2.55 -15.19 -0.56
N LEU A 158 3.25 -14.16 -0.08
CA LEU A 158 3.17 -12.80 -0.62
C LEU A 158 4.10 -12.71 -1.83
N VAL A 159 3.54 -12.51 -3.02
CA VAL A 159 4.28 -12.14 -4.22
C VAL A 159 4.31 -10.62 -4.32
N VAL A 160 5.49 -10.04 -4.53
CA VAL A 160 5.69 -8.60 -4.70
C VAL A 160 6.14 -8.33 -6.13
N HIS A 161 5.35 -7.58 -6.90
CA HIS A 161 5.80 -7.00 -8.16
C HIS A 161 6.57 -5.72 -7.84
N ALA A 162 7.90 -5.85 -7.65
CA ALA A 162 8.72 -4.78 -7.09
C ALA A 162 8.91 -3.59 -8.06
N PRO A 163 9.16 -2.37 -7.53
CA PRO A 163 9.41 -1.16 -8.32
C PRO A 163 10.54 -1.36 -9.31
N GLY A 164 10.41 -0.75 -10.49
CA GLY A 164 11.47 -0.70 -11.49
C GLY A 164 12.65 0.19 -11.08
N PRO A 165 13.66 0.33 -11.96
CA PRO A 165 14.75 1.27 -11.75
C PRO A 165 14.29 2.74 -11.87
N VAL A 166 13.16 2.98 -12.54
CA VAL A 166 12.51 4.28 -12.66
C VAL A 166 11.27 4.28 -11.77
N ASN A 167 11.13 5.35 -11.00
CA ASN A 167 10.04 5.55 -10.06
C ASN A 167 8.84 6.22 -10.77
N ASP A 168 8.09 5.43 -11.54
CA ASP A 168 6.96 5.91 -12.34
C ASP A 168 5.64 5.99 -11.54
N ASP A 169 4.80 6.96 -11.89
CA ASP A 169 3.59 7.35 -11.16
C ASP A 169 2.41 7.62 -12.11
N TRP A 170 1.35 6.81 -11.99
CA TRP A 170 0.11 6.93 -12.78
C TRP A 170 -0.69 8.21 -12.49
N TRP A 171 -0.36 8.99 -11.47
CA TRP A 171 -1.01 10.27 -11.20
C TRP A 171 -0.52 11.40 -12.10
N GLY A 172 0.78 11.42 -12.42
CA GLY A 172 1.41 12.52 -13.15
C GLY A 172 1.89 12.15 -14.56
N SER A 173 2.03 10.86 -14.85
CA SER A 173 2.53 10.34 -16.13
C SER A 173 1.86 9.03 -16.51
N THR A 174 2.21 8.51 -17.68
CA THR A 174 1.90 7.13 -18.07
C THR A 174 3.24 6.37 -18.02
N PRO A 175 3.40 5.43 -17.08
CA PRO A 175 4.58 4.58 -17.01
C PRO A 175 4.82 3.83 -18.33
N GLU A 176 6.09 3.62 -18.67
CA GLU A 176 6.45 2.76 -19.80
C GLU A 176 6.30 1.29 -19.38
N PRO A 177 5.60 0.45 -20.16
CA PRO A 177 5.39 -0.94 -19.79
C PRO A 177 6.72 -1.73 -19.71
N GLU A 178 6.81 -2.64 -18.73
CA GLU A 178 7.92 -3.59 -18.57
C GLU A 178 7.45 -5.06 -18.65
N PRO A 179 7.10 -5.58 -19.85
CA PRO A 179 6.43 -6.87 -19.99
C PRO A 179 7.22 -8.07 -19.48
N GLU A 180 8.55 -8.01 -19.50
CA GLU A 180 9.39 -9.10 -18.99
C GLU A 180 9.25 -9.25 -17.46
N ALA A 181 9.26 -8.13 -16.72
CA ALA A 181 9.07 -8.14 -15.27
C ALA A 181 7.66 -8.62 -14.90
N ALA A 182 6.64 -8.18 -15.65
CA ALA A 182 5.26 -8.63 -15.50
C ALA A 182 5.13 -10.14 -15.76
N ALA A 183 5.72 -10.65 -16.85
CA ALA A 183 5.67 -12.06 -17.21
C ALA A 183 6.35 -12.98 -16.17
N LEU A 184 7.50 -12.56 -15.62
CA LEU A 184 8.19 -13.30 -14.56
C LEU A 184 7.34 -13.36 -13.29
N THR A 185 6.75 -12.23 -12.90
CA THR A 185 5.86 -12.15 -11.73
C THR A 185 4.62 -13.02 -11.92
N ALA A 186 4.00 -12.99 -13.11
CA ALA A 186 2.85 -13.83 -13.42
C ALA A 186 3.21 -15.33 -13.42
N SER A 187 4.41 -15.71 -13.90
CA SER A 187 4.89 -17.10 -13.81
C SER A 187 5.01 -17.57 -12.37
N LEU A 188 5.64 -16.76 -11.52
CA LEU A 188 5.81 -17.05 -10.10
C LEU A 188 4.45 -17.22 -9.38
N VAL A 189 3.48 -16.34 -9.66
CA VAL A 189 2.10 -16.47 -9.14
C VAL A 189 1.48 -17.81 -9.56
N ARG A 190 1.57 -18.17 -10.85
CA ARG A 190 1.03 -19.42 -11.37
C ARG A 190 1.68 -20.65 -10.75
N GLU A 191 3.00 -20.64 -10.58
CA GLU A 191 3.76 -21.75 -9.99
C GLU A 191 3.34 -22.02 -8.54
N LEU A 192 3.20 -20.95 -7.75
CA LEU A 192 2.74 -21.04 -6.36
C LEU A 192 1.29 -21.53 -6.28
N LEU A 193 0.38 -20.97 -7.09
CA LEU A 193 -1.01 -21.40 -7.14
C LEU A 193 -1.16 -22.86 -7.59
N ALA A 194 -0.41 -23.29 -8.61
CA ALA A 194 -0.40 -24.68 -9.09
C ALA A 194 0.12 -25.66 -8.04
N SER A 195 0.96 -25.19 -7.12
CA SER A 195 1.46 -25.93 -5.97
C SER A 195 0.50 -25.91 -4.75
N GLY A 196 -0.72 -25.38 -4.92
CA GLY A 196 -1.75 -25.31 -3.89
C GLY A 196 -1.48 -24.27 -2.80
N LYS A 197 -0.61 -23.29 -3.05
CA LYS A 197 -0.29 -22.24 -2.08
C LYS A 197 -1.36 -21.16 -2.05
N ARG A 198 -1.57 -20.56 -0.88
CA ARG A 198 -2.35 -19.33 -0.71
C ARG A 198 -1.49 -18.15 -1.14
N VAL A 199 -1.83 -17.52 -2.26
CA VAL A 199 -1.02 -16.44 -2.86
C VAL A 199 -1.70 -15.09 -2.70
N ALA A 200 -0.99 -14.12 -2.15
CA ALA A 200 -1.37 -12.71 -2.13
C ALA A 200 -0.41 -11.93 -3.04
N LEU A 201 -0.90 -10.94 -3.79
CA LEU A 201 -0.09 -10.18 -4.75
C LEU A 201 -0.12 -8.68 -4.42
N ALA A 202 1.05 -8.13 -4.10
CA ALA A 202 1.28 -6.70 -4.00
C ALA A 202 1.91 -6.20 -5.31
N ASP A 203 1.13 -5.47 -6.10
CA ASP A 203 1.58 -4.81 -7.31
C ASP A 203 2.11 -3.41 -6.97
N VAL A 204 3.43 -3.28 -6.85
CA VAL A 204 4.10 -2.03 -6.47
C VAL A 204 5.15 -1.62 -7.50
N ARG A 205 4.97 -2.06 -8.76
CA ARG A 205 5.87 -1.68 -9.85
C ARG A 205 5.79 -0.19 -10.14
N TYR A 206 4.56 0.33 -10.11
CA TYR A 206 4.24 1.74 -10.31
C TYR A 206 3.44 2.27 -9.12
N THR A 207 3.53 3.58 -8.89
CA THR A 207 2.72 4.25 -7.87
C THR A 207 1.37 4.67 -8.47
N ASN A 208 0.34 4.73 -7.62
CA ASN A 208 -1.00 5.21 -7.95
C ASN A 208 -1.70 4.41 -9.06
N GLY A 209 -1.43 3.12 -9.19
CA GLY A 209 -2.11 2.26 -10.15
C GLY A 209 -1.38 0.96 -10.41
N ALA A 210 -2.11 -0.03 -10.90
CA ALA A 210 -1.60 -1.35 -11.26
C ALA A 210 -0.69 -1.32 -12.50
N ASP A 211 0.18 -2.32 -12.63
CA ASP A 211 0.81 -2.71 -13.90
C ASP A 211 -0.25 -3.38 -14.79
N PRO A 212 -0.66 -2.74 -15.91
CA PRO A 212 -1.70 -3.29 -16.75
C PRO A 212 -1.28 -4.58 -17.46
N VAL A 213 0.01 -4.79 -17.73
CA VAL A 213 0.52 -6.00 -18.40
C VAL A 213 0.40 -7.19 -17.46
N LEU A 214 0.76 -7.02 -16.18
CA LEU A 214 0.63 -8.07 -15.17
C LEU A 214 -0.83 -8.46 -14.94
N VAL A 215 -1.71 -7.47 -14.75
CA VAL A 215 -3.13 -7.72 -14.49
C VAL A 215 -3.80 -8.40 -15.68
N GLU A 216 -3.54 -7.92 -16.91
CA GLU A 216 -4.12 -8.51 -18.12
C GLU A 216 -3.66 -9.96 -18.35
N ASP A 217 -2.39 -10.28 -18.09
CA ASP A 217 -1.87 -11.64 -18.15
C ASP A 217 -2.59 -12.58 -17.16
N LEU A 218 -2.72 -12.16 -15.89
CA LEU A 218 -3.37 -12.94 -14.85
C LEU A 218 -4.88 -13.12 -15.09
N LEU A 219 -5.56 -12.11 -15.65
CA LEU A 219 -6.97 -12.19 -16.04
C LEU A 219 -7.18 -13.14 -17.23
N ALA A 220 -6.32 -13.05 -18.24
CA ALA A 220 -6.37 -13.92 -19.41
C ALA A 220 -6.13 -15.40 -19.05
N ALA A 221 -5.22 -15.65 -18.10
CA ALA A 221 -4.97 -16.99 -17.56
C ALA A 221 -6.03 -17.47 -16.56
N GLY A 222 -6.92 -16.58 -16.09
CA GLY A 222 -7.92 -16.87 -15.06
C GLY A 222 -7.35 -17.03 -13.64
N THR A 223 -6.04 -16.82 -13.45
CA THR A 223 -5.34 -17.03 -12.18
C THR A 223 -5.55 -15.89 -11.20
N PHE A 224 -5.91 -14.69 -11.68
CA PHE A 224 -6.25 -13.54 -10.81
C PHE A 224 -7.28 -13.90 -9.74
N TRP A 225 -8.32 -14.67 -10.11
CA TRP A 225 -9.42 -15.03 -9.21
C TRP A 225 -9.08 -16.11 -8.19
N SER A 226 -7.88 -16.70 -8.27
CA SER A 226 -7.37 -17.66 -7.30
C SER A 226 -6.50 -17.01 -6.22
N LEU A 227 -6.26 -15.70 -6.31
CA LEU A 227 -5.53 -14.95 -5.30
C LEU A 227 -6.33 -14.84 -3.99
N SER A 228 -5.61 -14.83 -2.89
CA SER A 228 -6.10 -14.49 -1.55
C SER A 228 -6.43 -13.00 -1.46
N ALA A 229 -5.50 -12.17 -1.96
CA ALA A 229 -5.58 -10.72 -1.97
C ALA A 229 -4.77 -10.16 -3.13
N TYR A 230 -5.16 -8.98 -3.59
CA TYR A 230 -4.47 -8.20 -4.62
C TYR A 230 -4.50 -6.73 -4.23
N GLY A 231 -3.52 -5.94 -4.65
CA GLY A 231 -3.57 -4.48 -4.55
C GLY A 231 -2.45 -3.83 -5.37
N GLY A 232 -2.73 -2.65 -5.90
CA GLY A 232 -1.78 -1.76 -6.58
C GLY A 232 -2.16 -0.28 -6.42
N TRP A 233 -2.69 0.04 -5.24
CA TRP A 233 -3.28 1.34 -4.91
C TRP A 233 -2.25 2.27 -4.26
N ASN A 234 -2.12 3.50 -4.78
CA ASN A 234 -1.36 4.58 -4.15
C ASN A 234 0.14 4.23 -3.97
N THR A 235 0.70 4.27 -2.75
CA THR A 235 2.11 3.99 -2.47
C THR A 235 2.40 2.51 -2.22
N ALA A 236 3.69 2.14 -2.19
CA ALA A 236 4.10 0.76 -1.96
C ALA A 236 3.72 0.29 -0.54
N GLY A 237 3.93 1.12 0.47
CA GLY A 237 3.51 0.86 1.85
C GLY A 237 2.00 0.65 1.95
N ASN A 238 1.21 1.54 1.36
CA ASN A 238 -0.25 1.41 1.37
C ASN A 238 -0.71 0.10 0.72
N THR A 239 -0.13 -0.26 -0.44
CA THR A 239 -0.44 -1.49 -1.15
C THR A 239 -0.06 -2.74 -0.35
N ILE A 240 1.18 -2.83 0.11
CA ILE A 240 1.68 -4.03 0.80
C ILE A 240 0.88 -4.31 2.08
N GLY A 241 0.67 -3.30 2.92
CA GLY A 241 -0.06 -3.51 4.17
C GLY A 241 -1.55 -3.82 3.94
N ALA A 242 -2.18 -3.26 2.91
CA ALA A 242 -3.57 -3.61 2.57
C ALA A 242 -3.70 -5.06 2.05
N VAL A 243 -2.76 -5.49 1.20
CA VAL A 243 -2.69 -6.86 0.69
C VAL A 243 -2.45 -7.85 1.82
N LEU A 244 -1.46 -7.58 2.67
CA LEU A 244 -1.15 -8.40 3.85
C LEU A 244 -2.35 -8.50 4.81
N ALA A 245 -2.97 -7.36 5.14
CA ALA A 245 -4.11 -7.34 6.03
C ALA A 245 -5.28 -8.18 5.50
N THR A 246 -5.57 -8.07 4.19
CA THR A 246 -6.63 -8.83 3.53
C THR A 246 -6.31 -10.33 3.51
N ALA A 247 -5.07 -10.70 3.18
CA ALA A 247 -4.64 -12.10 3.15
C ALA A 247 -4.65 -12.74 4.53
N VAL A 248 -4.21 -12.02 5.57
CA VAL A 248 -4.27 -12.47 6.96
C VAL A 248 -5.71 -12.63 7.42
N ALA A 249 -6.61 -11.71 7.07
CA ALA A 249 -8.03 -11.85 7.38
C ALA A 249 -8.66 -13.08 6.71
N GLU A 250 -8.31 -13.36 5.44
CA GLU A 250 -8.77 -14.56 4.72
C GLU A 250 -8.22 -15.85 5.33
N TYR A 251 -6.94 -15.87 5.72
CA TYR A 251 -6.33 -16.98 6.47
C TYR A 251 -7.06 -17.25 7.78
N VAL A 252 -7.18 -16.25 8.66
CA VAL A 252 -7.81 -16.41 9.98
C VAL A 252 -9.27 -16.83 9.82
N GLY A 253 -9.99 -16.25 8.87
CA GLY A 253 -11.36 -16.64 8.56
C GLY A 253 -11.46 -18.10 8.11
N SER A 254 -10.52 -18.58 7.29
CA SER A 254 -10.46 -19.97 6.84
C SER A 254 -10.21 -20.93 8.00
N GLU A 255 -9.21 -20.65 8.83
CA GLU A 255 -8.83 -21.49 9.98
C GLU A 255 -9.97 -21.62 11.01
N ARG A 256 -10.78 -20.56 11.14
CA ARG A 256 -11.96 -20.55 12.02
C ARG A 256 -13.22 -21.14 11.39
N GLY A 257 -13.22 -21.42 10.09
CA GLY A 257 -14.42 -21.81 9.35
C GLY A 257 -15.45 -20.68 9.22
N GLU A 258 -15.01 -19.42 9.30
CA GLU A 258 -15.84 -18.21 9.27
C GLU A 258 -15.68 -17.41 7.96
N LEU A 259 -14.77 -17.83 7.07
CA LEU A 259 -14.54 -17.17 5.79
C LEU A 259 -15.82 -17.17 4.95
N ARG A 260 -16.15 -15.99 4.43
CA ARG A 260 -17.14 -15.83 3.37
C ARG A 260 -16.40 -15.63 2.06
N GLU A 261 -16.44 -16.62 1.16
CA GLU A 261 -15.79 -16.53 -0.16
C GLU A 261 -16.21 -15.26 -0.91
N ARG A 262 -17.50 -14.89 -0.83
CA ARG A 262 -18.02 -13.64 -1.41
C ARG A 262 -17.29 -12.38 -0.92
N ALA A 263 -16.84 -12.34 0.33
CA ALA A 263 -16.13 -11.19 0.86
C ALA A 263 -14.72 -11.07 0.24
N ARG A 264 -14.02 -12.21 0.07
CA ARG A 264 -12.75 -12.27 -0.67
C ARG A 264 -12.95 -11.82 -2.13
N ASP A 265 -13.97 -12.35 -2.78
CA ASP A 265 -14.28 -12.01 -4.18
C ASP A 265 -14.59 -10.52 -4.35
N ILE A 266 -15.35 -9.93 -3.43
CA ILE A 266 -15.61 -8.48 -3.40
C ILE A 266 -14.29 -7.71 -3.20
N ALA A 267 -13.41 -8.15 -2.30
CA ALA A 267 -12.13 -7.48 -2.07
C ALA A 267 -11.25 -7.47 -3.34
N LEU A 268 -11.14 -8.61 -4.03
CA LEU A 268 -10.42 -8.71 -5.31
C LEU A 268 -11.02 -7.79 -6.37
N TRP A 269 -12.35 -7.84 -6.54
CA TRP A 269 -13.04 -6.96 -7.48
C TRP A 269 -12.89 -5.49 -7.16
N THR A 270 -12.96 -5.10 -5.89
CA THR A 270 -12.78 -3.70 -5.48
C THR A 270 -11.40 -3.18 -5.85
N ARG A 271 -10.34 -3.98 -5.67
CA ARG A 271 -8.98 -3.60 -6.06
C ARG A 271 -8.77 -3.65 -7.57
N LEU A 272 -9.38 -4.61 -8.28
CA LEU A 272 -9.33 -4.64 -9.74
C LEU A 272 -10.02 -3.42 -10.38
N LEU A 273 -11.17 -3.00 -9.83
CA LEU A 273 -11.93 -1.86 -10.35
C LEU A 273 -11.32 -0.50 -10.00
N ASP A 274 -10.74 -0.36 -8.80
CA ASP A 274 -10.06 0.87 -8.39
C ASP A 274 -8.65 0.94 -9.00
N ASP A 275 -7.78 0.02 -8.60
CA ASP A 275 -6.33 0.12 -8.84
C ASP A 275 -5.97 -0.07 -10.32
N TYR A 276 -6.62 -1.01 -11.02
CA TYR A 276 -6.37 -1.26 -12.45
C TYR A 276 -7.35 -0.49 -13.34
N LEU A 277 -8.66 -0.70 -13.21
CA LEU A 277 -9.59 -0.12 -14.18
C LEU A 277 -9.69 1.41 -14.00
N TYR A 278 -9.89 1.89 -12.78
CA TYR A 278 -10.04 3.32 -12.56
C TYR A 278 -8.71 4.06 -12.65
N GLN A 279 -7.74 3.75 -11.80
CA GLN A 279 -6.51 4.54 -11.68
C GLN A 279 -5.60 4.41 -12.88
N THR A 280 -5.32 3.20 -13.35
CA THR A 280 -4.44 2.97 -14.51
C THR A 280 -5.11 3.36 -15.84
N ARG A 281 -6.43 3.19 -15.98
CA ARG A 281 -7.13 3.40 -17.27
C ARG A 281 -8.03 4.63 -17.30
N ILE A 282 -9.16 4.60 -16.58
CA ILE A 282 -10.20 5.64 -16.70
C ILE A 282 -9.67 7.01 -16.30
N ARG A 283 -8.98 7.10 -15.15
CA ARG A 283 -8.42 8.32 -14.60
C ARG A 283 -7.31 8.89 -15.49
N THR A 284 -6.43 8.04 -16.02
CA THR A 284 -5.38 8.45 -16.96
C THR A 284 -5.96 9.06 -18.24
N GLU A 285 -7.04 8.49 -18.79
CA GLU A 285 -7.74 9.05 -19.94
C GLU A 285 -8.39 10.41 -19.59
N TYR A 286 -9.06 10.47 -18.44
CA TYR A 286 -9.65 11.71 -17.94
C TYR A 286 -8.58 12.81 -17.75
N TYR A 287 -7.43 12.47 -17.17
CA TYR A 287 -6.31 13.39 -16.98
C TYR A 287 -5.80 13.94 -18.32
N ARG A 288 -5.65 13.07 -19.32
CA ARG A 288 -5.22 13.47 -20.67
C ARG A 288 -6.24 14.40 -21.34
N SER A 289 -7.54 14.10 -21.23
CA SER A 289 -8.59 14.89 -21.88
C SER A 289 -8.78 16.28 -21.26
N THR A 290 -8.42 16.45 -19.99
CA THR A 290 -8.52 17.72 -19.25
C THR A 290 -7.23 18.54 -19.26
N GLY A 291 -6.18 18.08 -19.95
CA GLY A 291 -4.87 18.75 -19.97
C GLY A 291 -4.17 18.74 -18.60
N GLY A 292 -4.44 17.72 -17.79
CA GLY A 292 -3.86 17.52 -16.47
C GLY A 292 -4.52 18.30 -15.34
N GLN A 293 -5.74 18.80 -15.53
CA GLN A 293 -6.49 19.47 -14.46
C GLN A 293 -7.14 18.44 -13.54
N THR A 294 -6.63 18.34 -12.31
CA THR A 294 -7.11 17.40 -11.27
C THR A 294 -7.66 18.10 -10.04
N ALA A 295 -8.16 19.32 -10.24
CA ALA A 295 -8.76 20.10 -9.18
C ALA A 295 -10.07 19.47 -8.68
N VAL A 296 -10.52 19.96 -7.53
CA VAL A 296 -11.87 19.72 -7.02
C VAL A 296 -12.89 20.10 -8.10
N ILE A 297 -13.77 19.17 -8.44
CA ILE A 297 -14.87 19.35 -9.38
C ILE A 297 -16.03 20.01 -8.62
N GLU A 298 -16.04 21.34 -8.60
CA GLU A 298 -17.06 22.12 -7.88
C GLU A 298 -18.46 22.04 -8.52
N ASP A 299 -18.53 21.79 -9.83
CA ASP A 299 -19.81 21.65 -10.54
C ASP A 299 -20.43 20.27 -10.29
N ALA A 300 -21.52 20.26 -9.52
CA ALA A 300 -22.20 19.02 -9.13
C ALA A 300 -22.74 18.21 -10.33
N SER A 301 -23.11 18.86 -11.43
CA SER A 301 -23.58 18.15 -12.63
C SER A 301 -22.44 17.47 -13.37
N ALA A 302 -21.28 18.12 -13.48
CA ALA A 302 -20.07 17.56 -14.05
C ALA A 302 -19.56 16.38 -13.23
N LEU A 303 -19.53 16.52 -11.89
CA LEU A 303 -19.18 15.43 -10.99
C LEU A 303 -20.11 14.22 -11.16
N ALA A 304 -21.43 14.45 -11.15
CA ALA A 304 -22.41 13.37 -11.33
C ALA A 304 -22.31 12.72 -12.72
N GLY A 305 -22.00 13.49 -13.76
CA GLY A 305 -21.76 12.97 -15.10
C GLY A 305 -20.53 12.05 -15.15
N LEU A 306 -19.42 12.47 -14.56
CA LEU A 306 -18.20 11.67 -14.48
C LEU A 306 -18.39 10.39 -13.66
N GLU A 307 -19.06 10.48 -12.51
CA GLU A 307 -19.40 9.29 -11.71
C GLU A 307 -20.28 8.30 -12.48
N ALA A 308 -21.24 8.79 -13.27
CA ALA A 308 -22.09 7.95 -14.10
C ALA A 308 -21.28 7.24 -15.21
N GLU A 309 -20.37 7.96 -15.86
CA GLU A 309 -19.46 7.41 -16.87
C GLU A 309 -18.54 6.33 -16.28
N VAL A 310 -17.90 6.61 -15.13
CA VAL A 310 -17.08 5.64 -14.40
C VAL A 310 -17.89 4.39 -14.08
N ALA A 311 -19.12 4.56 -13.57
CA ALA A 311 -19.99 3.44 -13.23
C ALA A 311 -20.42 2.62 -14.47
N GLU A 312 -20.63 3.26 -15.61
CA GLU A 312 -20.93 2.57 -16.88
C GLU A 312 -19.74 1.72 -17.35
N GLN A 313 -18.53 2.30 -17.36
CA GLN A 313 -17.31 1.59 -17.74
C GLN A 313 -17.02 0.40 -16.81
N MET A 314 -17.21 0.57 -15.50
CA MET A 314 -17.07 -0.52 -14.52
C MET A 314 -18.08 -1.65 -14.77
N ARG A 315 -19.35 -1.34 -15.04
CA ARG A 315 -20.36 -2.36 -15.36
C ARG A 315 -20.02 -3.11 -16.65
N ALA A 316 -19.57 -2.40 -17.67
CA ALA A 316 -19.13 -3.01 -18.92
C ALA A 316 -17.94 -3.96 -18.68
N PHE A 317 -16.94 -3.52 -17.90
CA PHE A 317 -15.78 -4.34 -17.57
C PHE A 317 -16.14 -5.60 -16.76
N ILE A 318 -17.07 -5.50 -15.80
CA ILE A 318 -17.58 -6.68 -15.08
C ILE A 318 -18.22 -7.66 -16.06
N ALA A 319 -19.03 -7.17 -17.00
CA ALA A 319 -19.72 -8.01 -17.99
C ALA A 319 -18.76 -8.71 -18.98
N THR A 320 -17.55 -8.18 -19.21
CA THR A 320 -16.55 -8.84 -20.08
C THR A 320 -15.80 -9.98 -19.38
N HIS A 321 -16.03 -10.23 -18.09
CA HIS A 321 -15.41 -11.30 -17.32
C HIS A 321 -16.44 -12.30 -16.76
N PRO A 322 -17.22 -13.00 -17.62
CA PRO A 322 -18.25 -13.93 -17.16
C PRO A 322 -17.71 -15.12 -16.34
N GLN A 323 -16.42 -15.44 -16.48
CA GLN A 323 -15.71 -16.48 -15.74
C GLN A 323 -15.30 -16.07 -14.31
N ALA A 324 -15.39 -14.78 -13.98
CA ALA A 324 -15.05 -14.25 -12.67
C ALA A 324 -16.16 -14.51 -11.63
N PRO A 325 -15.86 -14.41 -10.32
CA PRO A 325 -16.88 -14.40 -9.28
C PRO A 325 -17.96 -13.34 -9.53
N GLN A 326 -19.22 -13.73 -9.41
CA GLN A 326 -20.35 -12.87 -9.77
C GLN A 326 -20.57 -11.76 -8.73
N VAL A 327 -20.46 -10.51 -9.19
CA VAL A 327 -20.69 -9.28 -8.42
C VAL A 327 -21.58 -8.31 -9.20
N GLU A 328 -22.27 -7.43 -8.49
CA GLU A 328 -23.01 -6.32 -9.09
C GLU A 328 -22.49 -4.98 -8.59
N LEU A 329 -22.21 -4.04 -9.51
CA LEU A 329 -21.86 -2.67 -9.15
C LEU A 329 -23.09 -1.92 -8.65
N VAL A 330 -23.09 -1.59 -7.35
CA VAL A 330 -24.11 -0.74 -6.72
C VAL A 330 -23.82 0.73 -7.00
N SER A 331 -22.57 1.16 -6.80
CA SER A 331 -22.15 2.54 -7.08
C SER A 331 -20.65 2.66 -7.29
N ALA A 332 -20.27 3.66 -8.09
CA ALA A 332 -18.93 4.23 -8.17
C ALA A 332 -19.05 5.73 -7.87
N ARG A 333 -18.29 6.21 -6.87
CA ARG A 333 -18.31 7.62 -6.44
C ARG A 333 -16.89 8.18 -6.40
N LEU A 334 -16.74 9.47 -6.60
CA LEU A 334 -15.47 10.17 -6.51
C LEU A 334 -15.40 10.94 -5.18
N PRO A 335 -14.72 10.39 -4.16
CA PRO A 335 -14.59 11.04 -2.86
C PRO A 335 -13.98 12.44 -2.99
N TRP A 336 -14.32 13.32 -2.05
CA TRP A 336 -13.77 14.68 -1.98
C TRP A 336 -14.01 15.53 -3.23
N GLN A 337 -14.92 15.11 -4.12
CA GLN A 337 -15.22 15.76 -5.40
C GLN A 337 -13.96 15.86 -6.28
N ARG A 338 -13.03 14.89 -6.21
CA ARG A 338 -11.80 14.90 -7.02
C ARG A 338 -11.62 13.57 -7.78
N PRO A 339 -11.01 13.59 -8.97
CA PRO A 339 -10.78 12.39 -9.77
C PRO A 339 -9.45 11.71 -9.40
N PHE A 340 -9.19 11.47 -8.11
CA PHE A 340 -7.98 10.79 -7.65
C PHE A 340 -8.27 9.31 -7.34
N GLU A 341 -9.20 9.04 -6.44
CA GLU A 341 -9.65 7.70 -6.05
C GLU A 341 -11.13 7.46 -6.37
N VAL A 342 -11.56 6.20 -6.41
CA VAL A 342 -12.97 5.82 -6.59
C VAL A 342 -13.46 4.95 -5.43
N ALA A 343 -14.60 5.35 -4.85
CA ALA A 343 -15.32 4.53 -3.87
C ALA A 343 -16.28 3.59 -4.60
N VAL A 344 -15.93 2.30 -4.61
CA VAL A 344 -16.71 1.23 -5.25
C VAL A 344 -17.54 0.49 -4.21
N THR A 345 -18.84 0.32 -4.48
CA THR A 345 -19.71 -0.57 -3.69
C THR A 345 -20.20 -1.70 -4.57
N LEU A 346 -19.93 -2.93 -4.13
CA LEU A 346 -20.32 -4.17 -4.82
C LEU A 346 -21.32 -4.95 -3.95
N ARG A 347 -22.25 -5.62 -4.62
CA ARG A 347 -23.21 -6.54 -3.98
C ARG A 347 -22.99 -7.95 -4.42
#